data_AF-U1PQR7-F1
#
_entry.id   AF-U1PQR7-F1
#
_cell.length_a   1.000
_cell.length_b   1.000
_cell.length_c   1.000
_cell.angle_alpha   90.00
_cell.angle_beta   90.00
_cell.angle_gamma   90.00
#
_symmetry.space_group_name_H-M   'P 1'
#
loop_
_entity.id
_entity.type
_entity.pdbx_description
1 polymer ?
#
loop_
_entity_poly.entity_id
_entity_poly.type
_entity_poly.pdbx_seq_one_letter_code
_entity_poly.pdbx_strand_id
1 'polypeptide(L)'
;MWCGGRSQDAGEAKMAQSQGHRPATPVPETYVLQGAAVRRWIGLAEIVADQTRDLVDVLNVFPVPDADTGTNVLLTLRSASDALHRLGRAADAAQVARAAADGAVRGARGNSGLLVSQALAAFADVCADAPDPKGLRPVELVHAYEAMADTTWAAVSRPVTGTLLSVARDAATSARAALEEATASSPATLSVIAAAAAFGSQESVVETAGLGHGPVDAGGAAFMLLLTCLLDTIDSVPDAGGGADNALELRQGHEDADEHAPYTAVARQMLTDLAEGGAPHSLGSEPLGMSTGEFEVMYLLEATSVQAGQLRRDLERIGDSVGVVGTPDALDVGLYQVHVHTDTPRAALPHVGRARQICIHHLHPTALVTSTDEPPSPWGPLVSDPTGHVVSFERLAARRAERKAKSVRMHPSQAAVAR
;
A
#
# COMPACT_ATOMS: atom_id res chain seq x y z
N MET A 1 -53.51 -14.06 89.71
CA MET A 1 -54.28 -13.64 88.52
C MET A 1 -53.84 -14.56 87.37
N TRP A 2 -54.60 -15.59 86.99
CA TRP A 2 -55.71 -15.56 85.98
C TRP A 2 -55.27 -14.83 84.70
N CYS A 3 -55.36 -15.32 83.46
CA CYS A 3 -55.94 -16.48 82.75
C CYS A 3 -55.18 -16.52 81.39
N GLY A 4 -54.93 -17.65 80.72
CA GLY A 4 -55.91 -18.43 79.94
C GLY A 4 -55.78 -18.11 78.44
N GLY A 5 -55.70 -19.15 77.58
CA GLY A 5 -55.89 -18.99 76.13
C GLY A 5 -55.08 -19.95 75.25
N ARG A 6 -55.71 -21.05 74.83
CA ARG A 6 -55.30 -21.93 73.71
C ARG A 6 -55.76 -21.32 72.39
N SER A 7 -55.01 -21.51 71.32
CA SER A 7 -55.54 -21.95 70.00
C SER A 7 -54.42 -22.22 69.01
N GLN A 8 -54.49 -23.40 68.40
CA GLN A 8 -53.78 -23.81 67.19
C GLN A 8 -54.32 -22.99 66.02
N ASP A 9 -53.46 -22.62 65.06
CA ASP A 9 -53.88 -22.45 63.67
C ASP A 9 -52.77 -22.88 62.73
N ALA A 10 -53.16 -23.72 61.79
CA ALA A 10 -52.37 -24.20 60.66
C ALA A 10 -52.35 -23.12 59.58
N GLY A 11 -51.23 -22.94 58.88
CA GLY A 11 -51.17 -22.00 57.76
C GLY A 11 -49.80 -21.92 57.10
N GLU A 12 -49.71 -22.63 55.96
CA GLU A 12 -48.88 -22.28 54.79
C GLU A 12 -47.35 -22.40 54.89
N ALA A 13 -46.88 -23.57 54.45
CA ALA A 13 -45.55 -23.72 53.86
C ALA A 13 -45.40 -22.79 52.64
N LYS A 14 -44.68 -21.68 52.80
CA LYS A 14 -44.17 -20.91 51.66
C LYS A 14 -43.09 -21.73 50.96
N MET A 15 -43.45 -22.31 49.82
CA MET A 15 -42.50 -22.70 48.79
C MET A 15 -41.69 -21.46 48.38
N ALA A 16 -40.45 -21.37 48.86
CA ALA A 16 -39.46 -20.48 48.28
C ALA A 16 -39.15 -21.03 46.88
N GLN A 17 -39.75 -20.42 45.86
CA GLN A 17 -39.37 -20.63 44.48
C GLN A 17 -37.89 -20.26 44.34
N SER A 18 -37.04 -21.28 44.22
CA SER A 18 -35.67 -21.11 43.76
C SER A 18 -35.75 -20.56 42.34
N GLN A 19 -35.63 -19.24 42.22
CA GLN A 19 -35.33 -18.63 40.93
C GLN A 19 -33.94 -19.13 40.53
N GLY A 20 -33.93 -20.19 39.72
CA GLY A 20 -32.73 -20.66 39.07
C GLY A 20 -32.13 -19.50 38.30
N HIS A 21 -30.99 -19.01 38.80
CA HIS A 21 -30.04 -18.31 37.96
C HIS A 21 -29.69 -19.29 36.84
N ARG A 22 -30.34 -19.15 35.68
CA ARG A 22 -29.79 -19.73 34.46
C ARG A 22 -28.40 -19.12 34.34
N PRO A 23 -27.32 -19.91 34.32
CA PRO A 23 -26.04 -19.36 33.90
C PRO A 23 -26.30 -18.76 32.53
N ALA A 24 -26.05 -17.45 32.39
CA ALA A 24 -25.97 -16.85 31.07
C ALA A 24 -24.98 -17.72 30.30
N THR A 25 -25.46 -18.39 29.25
CA THR A 25 -24.58 -19.01 28.27
C THR A 25 -23.56 -17.95 27.90
N PRO A 26 -22.24 -18.20 28.07
CA PRO A 26 -21.25 -17.24 27.61
C PRO A 26 -21.56 -17.00 26.14
N VAL A 27 -21.83 -15.74 25.80
CA VAL A 27 -21.85 -15.32 24.40
C VAL A 27 -20.49 -15.79 23.85
N PRO A 28 -20.44 -16.53 22.74
CA PRO A 28 -19.16 -16.94 22.16
C PRO A 28 -18.29 -15.69 22.08
N GLU A 29 -17.07 -15.75 22.65
CA GLU A 29 -16.13 -14.65 22.54
C GLU A 29 -16.10 -14.23 21.08
N THR A 30 -16.55 -13.00 20.81
CA THR A 30 -16.68 -12.53 19.45
C THR A 30 -15.28 -12.45 18.91
N TYR A 31 -14.96 -13.30 17.93
CA TYR A 31 -13.61 -13.36 17.37
C TYR A 31 -13.32 -12.01 16.72
N VAL A 32 -12.34 -11.29 17.26
CA VAL A 32 -11.90 -9.99 16.75
C VAL A 32 -10.59 -10.15 15.99
N LEU A 33 -10.38 -9.30 14.99
CA LEU A 33 -9.12 -9.22 14.26
C LEU A 33 -8.09 -8.51 15.14
N GLN A 34 -7.32 -9.29 15.90
CA GLN A 34 -6.33 -8.80 16.86
C GLN A 34 -5.02 -8.36 16.19
N GLY A 35 -4.20 -7.57 16.89
CA GLY A 35 -2.89 -7.13 16.40
C GLY A 35 -1.95 -8.28 16.00
N ALA A 36 -2.03 -9.44 16.66
CA ALA A 36 -1.26 -10.63 16.25
C ALA A 36 -1.65 -11.15 14.85
N ALA A 37 -2.95 -11.11 14.52
CA ALA A 37 -3.43 -11.46 13.18
C ALA A 37 -2.98 -10.40 12.16
N VAL A 38 -3.06 -9.11 12.47
CA VAL A 38 -2.54 -8.04 11.59
C VAL A 38 -1.05 -8.21 11.31
N ARG A 39 -0.23 -8.58 12.31
CA ARG A 39 1.21 -8.88 12.10
C ARG A 39 1.42 -10.05 11.13
N ARG A 40 0.65 -11.13 11.30
CA ARG A 40 0.72 -12.30 10.39
C ARG A 40 0.27 -11.93 8.99
N TRP A 41 -0.79 -11.15 8.85
CA TRP A 41 -1.29 -10.67 7.56
C TRP A 41 -0.21 -9.87 6.81
N ILE A 42 0.41 -8.89 7.46
CA ILE A 42 1.46 -8.09 6.81
C ILE A 42 2.69 -8.94 6.47
N GLY A 43 3.08 -9.88 7.34
CA GLY A 43 4.17 -10.81 7.06
C GLY A 43 3.87 -11.74 5.88
N LEU A 44 2.67 -12.32 5.81
CA LEU A 44 2.23 -13.15 4.69
C LEU A 44 2.17 -12.34 3.40
N ALA A 45 1.63 -11.12 3.45
CA ALA A 45 1.59 -10.23 2.30
C ALA A 45 2.98 -9.85 1.78
N GLU A 46 3.98 -9.64 2.66
CA GLU A 46 5.38 -9.42 2.26
C GLU A 46 5.95 -10.63 1.51
N ILE A 47 5.73 -11.84 2.03
CA ILE A 47 6.20 -13.09 1.41
C ILE A 47 5.55 -13.29 0.04
N VAL A 48 4.23 -13.16 -0.03
CA VAL A 48 3.47 -13.32 -1.26
C VAL A 48 3.90 -12.27 -2.28
N ALA A 49 4.07 -11.01 -1.87
CA ALA A 49 4.56 -9.96 -2.77
C ALA A 49 5.97 -10.23 -3.31
N ASP A 50 6.85 -10.91 -2.55
CA ASP A 50 8.17 -11.33 -3.04
C ASP A 50 8.06 -12.44 -4.09
N GLN A 51 7.18 -13.42 -3.83
CA GLN A 51 6.92 -14.55 -4.73
C GLN A 51 6.19 -14.15 -6.01
N THR A 52 5.30 -13.16 -5.95
CA THR A 52 4.49 -12.71 -7.09
C THR A 52 5.02 -11.46 -7.76
N ARG A 53 6.15 -10.91 -7.31
CA ARG A 53 6.73 -9.67 -7.82
C ARG A 53 6.79 -9.66 -9.35
N ASP A 54 7.48 -10.65 -9.93
CA ASP A 54 7.72 -10.70 -11.37
C ASP A 54 6.41 -10.91 -12.14
N LEU A 55 5.48 -11.70 -11.60
CA LEU A 55 4.16 -11.90 -12.18
C LEU A 55 3.38 -10.58 -12.23
N VAL A 56 3.33 -9.85 -11.12
CA VAL A 56 2.65 -8.55 -11.04
C VAL A 56 3.34 -7.50 -11.94
N ASP A 57 4.67 -7.50 -12.00
CA ASP A 57 5.44 -6.60 -12.87
C ASP A 57 5.12 -6.88 -14.36
N VAL A 58 4.89 -8.14 -14.76
CA VAL A 58 4.47 -8.50 -16.13
C VAL A 58 3.04 -8.05 -16.46
N LEU A 59 2.14 -7.99 -15.48
CA LEU A 59 0.78 -7.49 -15.67
C LEU A 59 0.72 -5.97 -15.83
N ASN A 60 1.79 -5.24 -15.49
CA ASN A 60 1.84 -3.79 -15.44
C ASN A 60 1.90 -3.17 -16.86
N VAL A 61 0.81 -3.26 -17.61
CA VAL A 61 0.70 -2.81 -19.01
C VAL A 61 -0.09 -1.49 -19.12
N PHE A 62 -0.75 -1.05 -18.05
CA PHE A 62 -1.59 0.16 -18.03
C PHE A 62 -1.52 0.90 -16.68
N PRO A 63 -1.52 2.26 -16.62
CA PRO A 63 -1.35 3.22 -17.71
C PRO A 63 0.12 3.47 -18.09
N VAL A 64 1.08 3.06 -17.25
CA VAL A 64 2.53 3.21 -17.50
C VAL A 64 3.19 1.83 -17.42
N PRO A 65 3.75 1.31 -18.52
CA PRO A 65 4.45 0.03 -18.53
C PRO A 65 5.91 0.20 -18.09
N ASP A 66 6.10 0.59 -16.84
CA ASP A 66 7.42 0.67 -16.20
C ASP A 66 7.84 -0.66 -15.53
N ALA A 67 6.95 -1.66 -15.55
CA ALA A 67 7.19 -3.03 -15.05
C ALA A 67 7.79 -3.05 -13.62
N ASP A 68 7.32 -2.14 -12.75
CA ASP A 68 7.83 -2.01 -11.39
C ASP A 68 6.76 -2.10 -10.30
N THR A 69 5.48 -2.28 -10.64
CA THR A 69 4.37 -2.29 -9.67
C THR A 69 4.55 -3.34 -8.57
N GLY A 70 4.87 -4.59 -8.91
CA GLY A 70 5.17 -5.66 -7.96
C GLY A 70 6.39 -5.32 -7.11
N THR A 71 7.45 -4.79 -7.72
CA THR A 71 8.65 -4.31 -6.99
C THR A 71 8.29 -3.22 -5.97
N ASN A 72 7.48 -2.25 -6.37
CA ASN A 72 7.05 -1.11 -5.57
C ASN A 72 6.17 -1.53 -4.38
N VAL A 73 5.23 -2.45 -4.60
CA VAL A 73 4.38 -3.02 -3.54
C VAL A 73 5.21 -3.82 -2.55
N LEU A 74 6.13 -4.67 -3.02
CA LEU A 74 7.02 -5.44 -2.15
C LEU A 74 7.87 -4.54 -1.25
N LEU A 75 8.50 -3.50 -1.79
CA LEU A 75 9.31 -2.57 -0.99
C LEU A 75 8.47 -1.80 0.05
N THR A 76 7.22 -1.50 -0.30
CA THR A 76 6.25 -0.86 0.60
C THR A 76 5.88 -1.79 1.76
N LEU A 77 5.54 -3.05 1.47
CA LEU A 77 5.20 -4.06 2.49
C LEU A 77 6.39 -4.44 3.36
N ARG A 78 7.61 -4.57 2.79
CA ARG A 78 8.85 -4.74 3.56
C ARG A 78 9.05 -3.61 4.57
N SER A 79 8.79 -2.36 4.17
CA SER A 79 8.89 -1.21 5.07
C SER A 79 7.84 -1.22 6.18
N ALA A 80 6.63 -1.73 5.90
CA ALA A 80 5.59 -1.96 6.90
C ALA A 80 6.02 -3.04 7.91
N SER A 81 6.49 -4.19 7.42
CA SER A 81 7.04 -5.26 8.25
C SER A 81 8.20 -4.80 9.12
N ASP A 82 9.17 -4.06 8.57
CA ASP A 82 10.31 -3.55 9.32
C ASP A 82 9.90 -2.58 10.45
N ALA A 83 8.81 -1.83 10.26
CA ALA A 83 8.24 -1.01 11.34
C ALA A 83 7.61 -1.89 12.43
N LEU A 84 6.91 -2.97 12.05
CA LEU A 84 6.32 -3.93 13.00
C LEU A 84 7.38 -4.65 13.84
N HIS A 85 8.55 -4.96 13.29
CA HIS A 85 9.65 -5.60 14.03
C HIS A 85 10.19 -4.75 15.20
N ARG A 86 9.98 -3.43 15.17
CA ARG A 86 10.38 -2.51 16.23
C ARG A 86 9.36 -2.41 17.36
N LEU A 87 8.16 -2.96 17.16
CA LEU A 87 7.04 -2.85 18.09
C LEU A 87 6.97 -4.10 18.97
N GLY A 88 6.79 -3.92 20.28
CA GLY A 88 6.68 -5.03 21.24
C GLY A 88 5.50 -5.97 20.94
N ARG A 89 5.62 -7.25 21.35
CA ARG A 89 4.61 -8.28 21.10
C ARG A 89 3.25 -8.00 21.76
N ALA A 90 3.23 -7.22 22.83
CA ALA A 90 2.01 -6.87 23.57
C ALA A 90 1.21 -5.71 22.96
N ALA A 91 1.64 -5.17 21.82
CA ALA A 91 0.94 -4.07 21.16
C ALA A 91 -0.44 -4.52 20.65
N ASP A 92 -1.43 -3.64 20.84
CA ASP A 92 -2.81 -3.88 20.41
C ASP A 92 -2.99 -3.71 18.89
N ALA A 93 -4.22 -3.95 18.40
CA ALA A 93 -4.51 -3.88 16.97
C ALA A 93 -4.27 -2.49 16.38
N ALA A 94 -4.65 -1.43 17.10
CA ALA A 94 -4.46 -0.05 16.67
C ALA A 94 -2.97 0.31 16.55
N GLN A 95 -2.17 -0.04 17.56
CA GLN A 95 -0.73 0.21 17.56
C GLN A 95 0.00 -0.57 16.46
N VAL A 96 -0.38 -1.84 16.24
CA VAL A 96 0.18 -2.66 15.16
C VAL A 96 -0.19 -2.07 13.80
N ALA A 97 -1.47 -1.79 13.56
CA ALA A 97 -1.94 -1.24 12.30
C ALA A 97 -1.29 0.12 11.99
N ARG A 98 -1.21 1.00 12.99
CA ARG A 98 -0.55 2.31 12.88
C ARG A 98 0.93 2.18 12.54
N ALA A 99 1.65 1.27 13.21
CA ALA A 99 3.06 1.04 12.92
C ALA A 99 3.29 0.49 11.49
N ALA A 100 2.46 -0.45 11.05
CA ALA A 100 2.51 -0.99 9.68
C ALA A 100 2.24 0.11 8.64
N ALA A 101 1.18 0.90 8.83
CA ALA A 101 0.81 2.00 7.94
C ALA A 101 1.88 3.09 7.88
N ASP A 102 2.46 3.50 9.02
CA ASP A 102 3.54 4.48 9.03
C ASP A 102 4.81 3.95 8.34
N GLY A 103 5.09 2.65 8.50
CA GLY A 103 6.17 1.96 7.79
C GLY A 103 5.94 1.97 6.27
N ALA A 104 4.72 1.62 5.85
CA ALA A 104 4.29 1.64 4.45
C ALA A 104 4.41 3.04 3.84
N VAL A 105 3.86 4.08 4.49
CA VAL A 105 3.93 5.47 3.98
C VAL A 105 5.37 5.95 3.86
N ARG A 106 6.23 5.65 4.84
CA ARG A 106 7.67 6.00 4.76
C ARG A 106 8.41 5.27 3.64
N GLY A 107 7.98 4.05 3.33
CA GLY A 107 8.62 3.16 2.36
C GLY A 107 8.01 3.22 0.97
N ALA A 108 6.86 3.86 0.81
CA ALA A 108 6.03 3.79 -0.39
C ALA A 108 6.80 4.20 -1.64
N ARG A 109 6.78 3.33 -2.65
CA ARG A 109 7.40 3.56 -3.96
C ARG A 109 6.35 3.52 -5.06
N GLY A 110 6.49 4.39 -6.05
CA GLY A 110 5.54 4.42 -7.15
C GLY A 110 4.12 4.86 -6.73
N ASN A 111 3.23 4.92 -7.71
CA ASN A 111 1.81 5.11 -7.46
C ASN A 111 1.21 3.90 -6.72
N SER A 112 1.63 2.68 -7.08
CA SER A 112 1.12 1.43 -6.49
C SER A 112 1.47 1.31 -5.00
N GLY A 113 2.70 1.61 -4.60
CA GLY A 113 3.10 1.62 -3.19
C GLY A 113 2.42 2.76 -2.42
N LEU A 114 2.22 3.92 -3.05
CA LEU A 114 1.47 5.02 -2.45
C LEU A 114 0.01 4.62 -2.15
N LEU A 115 -0.69 3.99 -3.08
CA LEU A 115 -2.06 3.51 -2.89
C LEU A 115 -2.17 2.41 -1.84
N VAL A 116 -1.26 1.42 -1.86
CA VAL A 116 -1.21 0.38 -0.82
C VAL A 116 -0.95 0.99 0.55
N SER A 117 -0.05 1.97 0.65
CA SER A 117 0.21 2.66 1.91
C SER A 117 -1.01 3.45 2.41
N GLN A 118 -1.79 4.05 1.52
CA GLN A 118 -3.04 4.74 1.86
C GLN A 118 -4.10 3.77 2.38
N ALA A 119 -4.24 2.60 1.74
CA ALA A 119 -5.17 1.57 2.20
C ALA A 119 -4.79 1.09 3.62
N LEU A 120 -3.50 0.85 3.88
CA LEU A 120 -3.03 0.49 5.22
C LEU A 120 -3.25 1.62 6.24
N ALA A 121 -3.08 2.88 5.84
CA ALA A 121 -3.41 4.03 6.69
C ALA A 121 -4.90 4.07 7.06
N ALA A 122 -5.80 3.88 6.09
CA ALA A 122 -7.24 3.83 6.34
C ALA A 122 -7.62 2.67 7.26
N PHE A 123 -7.01 1.49 7.09
CA PHE A 123 -7.16 0.37 8.01
C PHE A 123 -6.73 0.72 9.44
N ALA A 124 -5.60 1.39 9.58
CA ALA A 124 -5.09 1.82 10.88
C ALA A 124 -6.01 2.83 11.56
N ASP A 125 -6.59 3.75 10.80
CA ASP A 125 -7.53 4.74 11.33
C ASP A 125 -8.82 4.06 11.83
N VAL A 126 -9.36 3.10 11.08
CA VAL A 126 -10.51 2.29 11.53
C VAL A 126 -10.16 1.45 12.78
N CYS A 127 -8.93 0.95 12.90
CA CYS A 127 -8.48 0.26 14.11
C CYS A 127 -8.37 1.20 15.32
N ALA A 128 -7.96 2.45 15.10
CA ALA A 128 -7.87 3.45 16.17
C ALA A 128 -9.26 3.91 16.65
N ASP A 129 -10.22 4.00 15.74
CA ASP A 129 -11.60 4.41 16.03
C ASP A 129 -12.51 3.24 16.48
N ALA A 130 -12.00 2.01 16.43
CA ALA A 130 -12.76 0.82 16.82
C ALA A 130 -13.19 0.88 18.30
N PRO A 131 -14.44 0.50 18.64
CA PRO A 131 -14.92 0.54 20.02
C PRO A 131 -14.18 -0.41 20.97
N ASP A 132 -13.65 -1.53 20.44
CA ASP A 132 -12.86 -2.50 21.20
C ASP A 132 -11.38 -2.36 20.83
N PRO A 133 -10.51 -1.93 21.78
CA PRO A 133 -9.08 -1.82 21.50
C PRO A 133 -8.42 -3.17 21.20
N LYS A 134 -9.07 -4.31 21.51
CA LYS A 134 -8.53 -5.65 21.21
C LYS A 134 -8.48 -5.95 19.71
N GLY A 135 -9.35 -5.34 18.90
CA GLY A 135 -9.39 -5.61 17.46
C GLY A 135 -10.74 -5.31 16.80
N LEU A 136 -10.80 -5.58 15.50
CA LEU A 136 -11.99 -5.32 14.69
C LEU A 136 -12.99 -6.47 14.77
N ARG A 137 -14.28 -6.16 14.91
CA ARG A 137 -15.37 -7.15 14.71
C ARG A 137 -15.78 -7.11 13.23
N PRO A 138 -16.67 -8.01 12.77
CA PRO A 138 -17.08 -8.07 11.36
C PRO A 138 -17.56 -6.72 10.79
N VAL A 139 -18.32 -5.94 11.57
CA VAL A 139 -18.80 -4.62 11.12
C VAL A 139 -17.65 -3.62 10.92
N GLU A 140 -16.68 -3.57 11.84
CA GLU A 140 -15.52 -2.70 11.68
C GLU A 140 -14.59 -3.17 10.55
N LEU A 141 -14.52 -4.48 10.28
CA LEU A 141 -13.78 -4.98 9.13
C LEU A 141 -14.40 -4.50 7.80
N VAL A 142 -15.73 -4.46 7.70
CA VAL A 142 -16.36 -3.86 6.51
C VAL A 142 -16.04 -2.36 6.41
N HIS A 143 -16.13 -1.62 7.52
CA HIS A 143 -15.75 -0.20 7.52
C HIS A 143 -14.29 0.00 7.09
N ALA A 144 -13.40 -0.94 7.44
CA ALA A 144 -12.01 -0.89 7.00
C ALA A 144 -11.89 -1.04 5.48
N TYR A 145 -12.61 -1.97 4.85
CA TYR A 145 -12.64 -2.09 3.39
C TYR A 145 -13.25 -0.85 2.71
N GLU A 146 -14.34 -0.31 3.24
CA GLU A 146 -14.96 0.93 2.73
C GLU A 146 -13.99 2.11 2.84
N ALA A 147 -13.31 2.27 3.97
CA ALA A 147 -12.32 3.31 4.17
C ALA A 147 -11.10 3.14 3.25
N MET A 148 -10.63 1.92 3.01
CA MET A 148 -9.57 1.64 2.02
C MET A 148 -10.01 2.08 0.62
N ALA A 149 -11.22 1.75 0.18
CA ALA A 149 -11.73 2.11 -1.13
C ALA A 149 -11.88 3.63 -1.27
N ASP A 150 -12.49 4.30 -0.30
CA ASP A 150 -12.74 5.75 -0.34
C ASP A 150 -11.43 6.55 -0.32
N THR A 151 -10.49 6.16 0.54
CA THR A 151 -9.23 6.92 0.69
C THR A 151 -8.26 6.70 -0.45
N THR A 152 -8.20 5.49 -1.02
CA THR A 152 -7.39 5.23 -2.23
C THR A 152 -7.96 5.98 -3.44
N TRP A 153 -9.29 6.02 -3.58
CA TRP A 153 -9.95 6.83 -4.62
C TRP A 153 -9.66 8.32 -4.43
N ALA A 154 -9.75 8.81 -3.19
CA ALA A 154 -9.48 10.19 -2.86
C ALA A 154 -8.00 10.56 -3.04
N ALA A 155 -7.06 9.61 -2.92
CA ALA A 155 -5.62 9.86 -2.99
C ALA A 155 -5.10 10.28 -4.38
N VAL A 156 -5.84 9.96 -5.44
CA VAL A 156 -5.46 10.26 -6.83
C VAL A 156 -6.27 11.40 -7.41
N SER A 157 -5.63 12.26 -8.20
CA SER A 157 -6.29 13.44 -8.79
C SER A 157 -7.19 13.12 -9.98
N ARG A 158 -6.86 12.07 -10.74
CA ARG A 158 -7.62 11.59 -11.90
C ARG A 158 -7.84 10.08 -11.77
N PRO A 159 -8.86 9.64 -11.01
CA PRO A 159 -9.11 8.22 -10.80
C PRO A 159 -9.50 7.54 -12.13
N VAL A 160 -8.96 6.34 -12.35
CA VAL A 160 -9.23 5.53 -13.53
C VAL A 160 -9.93 4.24 -13.10
N THR A 161 -11.08 3.95 -13.68
CA THR A 161 -11.81 2.70 -13.47
C THR A 161 -11.06 1.53 -14.10
N GLY A 162 -11.21 0.33 -13.53
CA GLY A 162 -10.45 -0.85 -13.96
C GLY A 162 -9.02 -0.87 -13.40
N THR A 163 -8.75 -0.09 -12.34
CA THR A 163 -7.48 -0.12 -11.60
C THR A 163 -7.69 -0.66 -10.18
N LEU A 164 -6.65 -0.67 -9.35
CA LEU A 164 -6.72 -0.89 -7.88
C LEU A 164 -7.96 -0.25 -7.23
N LEU A 165 -8.34 0.94 -7.70
CA LEU A 165 -9.49 1.69 -7.18
C LEU A 165 -10.82 0.96 -7.37
N SER A 166 -11.01 0.32 -8.53
CA SER A 166 -12.19 -0.52 -8.81
C SER A 166 -12.16 -1.77 -7.95
N VAL A 167 -11.02 -2.45 -7.89
CA VAL A 167 -10.85 -3.67 -7.09
C VAL A 167 -11.14 -3.42 -5.60
N ALA A 168 -10.65 -2.31 -5.05
CA ALA A 168 -10.92 -1.93 -3.67
C ALA A 168 -12.41 -1.63 -3.42
N ARG A 169 -13.06 -0.94 -4.36
CA ARG A 169 -14.50 -0.63 -4.29
C ARG A 169 -15.36 -1.89 -4.36
N ASP A 170 -15.03 -2.81 -5.24
CA ASP A 170 -15.81 -4.04 -5.42
C ASP A 170 -15.62 -4.97 -4.21
N ALA A 171 -14.41 -5.05 -3.65
CA ALA A 171 -14.15 -5.73 -2.38
C ALA A 171 -15.00 -5.16 -1.23
N ALA A 172 -15.03 -3.82 -1.08
CA ALA A 172 -15.82 -3.16 -0.05
C ALA A 172 -17.33 -3.39 -0.24
N THR A 173 -17.80 -3.34 -1.49
CA THR A 173 -19.21 -3.58 -1.83
C THR A 173 -19.62 -5.01 -1.50
N SER A 174 -18.79 -6.01 -1.82
CA SER A 174 -19.06 -7.41 -1.48
C SER A 174 -19.02 -7.67 0.02
N ALA A 175 -18.08 -7.06 0.75
CA ALA A 175 -18.03 -7.13 2.20
C ALA A 175 -19.30 -6.52 2.86
N ARG A 176 -19.79 -5.40 2.33
CA ARG A 176 -21.03 -4.73 2.75
C ARG A 176 -22.25 -5.62 2.53
N ALA A 177 -22.39 -6.17 1.33
CA ALA A 177 -23.48 -7.09 1.01
C ALA A 177 -23.51 -8.30 1.94
N ALA A 178 -22.34 -8.91 2.21
CA ALA A 178 -22.23 -10.04 3.13
C ALA A 178 -22.65 -9.70 4.58
N LEU A 179 -22.42 -8.46 5.05
CA LEU A 179 -22.92 -8.02 6.35
C LEU A 179 -24.44 -7.81 6.34
N GLU A 180 -25.00 -7.27 5.26
CA GLU A 180 -26.44 -7.01 5.12
C GLU A 180 -27.26 -8.31 5.00
N GLU A 181 -26.68 -9.35 4.41
CA GLU A 181 -27.28 -10.69 4.31
C GLU A 181 -27.21 -11.49 5.63
N ALA A 182 -26.46 -10.99 6.62
CA ALA A 182 -26.32 -11.67 7.91
C ALA A 182 -27.66 -11.73 8.66
N THR A 183 -27.97 -12.90 9.21
CA THR A 183 -29.20 -13.14 9.96
C THR A 183 -28.89 -13.65 11.36
N ALA A 184 -29.88 -13.67 12.26
CA ALA A 184 -29.71 -14.27 13.58
C ALA A 184 -29.31 -15.76 13.52
N SER A 185 -29.72 -16.48 12.47
CA SER A 185 -29.36 -17.89 12.21
C SER A 185 -28.01 -18.08 11.52
N SER A 186 -27.50 -17.04 10.87
CA SER A 186 -26.22 -17.04 10.16
C SER A 186 -25.56 -15.67 10.36
N PRO A 187 -24.97 -15.42 11.53
CA PRO A 187 -24.37 -14.13 11.84
C PRO A 187 -23.12 -13.90 11.00
N ALA A 188 -22.81 -12.64 10.70
CA ALA A 188 -21.56 -12.29 10.05
C ALA A 188 -20.36 -12.69 10.93
N THR A 189 -19.35 -13.29 10.31
CA THR A 189 -18.06 -13.62 10.91
C THR A 189 -16.94 -12.90 10.16
N LEU A 190 -15.76 -12.79 10.77
CA LEU A 190 -14.60 -12.20 10.08
C LEU A 190 -14.28 -12.95 8.80
N SER A 191 -14.32 -14.29 8.82
CA SER A 191 -14.10 -15.14 7.66
C SER A 191 -15.10 -14.87 6.53
N VAL A 192 -16.40 -14.77 6.85
CA VAL A 192 -17.44 -14.50 5.83
C VAL A 192 -17.23 -13.13 5.19
N ILE A 193 -16.93 -12.11 5.99
CA ILE A 193 -16.69 -10.74 5.49
C ILE A 193 -15.41 -10.67 4.65
N ALA A 194 -14.30 -11.25 5.13
CA ALA A 194 -13.04 -11.27 4.40
C ALA A 194 -13.13 -12.10 3.11
N ALA A 195 -13.87 -13.21 3.13
CA ALA A 195 -14.11 -14.03 1.95
C ALA A 195 -14.89 -13.27 0.89
N ALA A 196 -15.97 -12.58 1.27
CA ALA A 196 -16.73 -11.76 0.35
C ALA A 196 -15.88 -10.64 -0.27
N ALA A 197 -15.04 -9.97 0.52
CA ALA A 197 -14.12 -8.95 0.03
C ALA A 197 -13.09 -9.53 -0.96
N ALA A 198 -12.47 -10.66 -0.62
CA ALA A 198 -11.49 -11.33 -1.47
C ALA A 198 -12.12 -11.80 -2.79
N PHE A 199 -13.30 -12.43 -2.76
CA PHE A 199 -14.00 -12.85 -3.97
C PHE A 199 -14.44 -11.67 -4.84
N GLY A 200 -14.96 -10.60 -4.24
CA GLY A 200 -15.30 -9.37 -4.98
C GLY A 200 -14.07 -8.76 -5.66
N SER A 201 -12.91 -8.77 -5.00
CA SER A 201 -11.66 -8.31 -5.62
C SER A 201 -11.18 -9.20 -6.77
N GLN A 202 -11.36 -10.53 -6.67
CA GLN A 202 -11.01 -11.48 -7.72
C GLN A 202 -11.90 -11.31 -8.95
N GLU A 203 -13.21 -11.18 -8.75
CA GLU A 203 -14.17 -10.92 -9.84
C GLU A 203 -13.82 -9.63 -10.57
N SER A 204 -13.55 -8.55 -9.84
CA SER A 204 -13.12 -7.25 -10.42
C SER A 204 -11.86 -7.36 -11.28
N VAL A 205 -10.84 -8.10 -10.81
CA VAL A 205 -9.61 -8.38 -11.57
C VAL A 205 -9.88 -9.15 -12.85
N VAL A 206 -10.74 -10.18 -12.78
CA VAL A 206 -11.11 -11.01 -13.94
C VAL A 206 -11.96 -10.20 -14.94
N GLU A 207 -12.91 -9.40 -14.48
CA GLU A 207 -13.76 -8.57 -15.34
C GLU A 207 -12.94 -7.54 -16.12
N THR A 208 -11.92 -6.96 -15.48
CA THR A 208 -10.96 -6.07 -16.13
C THR A 208 -10.28 -6.76 -17.31
N ALA A 209 -9.96 -8.06 -17.19
CA ALA A 209 -9.35 -8.87 -18.24
C ALA A 209 -10.33 -9.44 -19.28
N GLY A 210 -11.52 -9.87 -18.85
CA GLY A 210 -12.43 -10.72 -19.62
C GLY A 210 -13.41 -10.00 -20.55
N LEU A 211 -13.73 -8.72 -20.29
CA LEU A 211 -14.74 -7.97 -21.03
C LEU A 211 -14.19 -7.16 -22.23
N GLY A 212 -12.93 -7.38 -22.62
CA GLY A 212 -12.29 -6.58 -23.68
C GLY A 212 -11.96 -5.14 -23.24
N HIS A 213 -11.90 -4.91 -21.93
CA HIS A 213 -11.55 -3.61 -21.33
C HIS A 213 -10.05 -3.37 -21.19
N GLY A 214 -9.20 -4.39 -21.34
CA GLY A 214 -7.75 -4.23 -21.37
C GLY A 214 -7.00 -5.36 -20.66
N PRO A 215 -5.69 -5.20 -20.49
CA PRO A 215 -4.88 -6.08 -19.65
C PRO A 215 -5.30 -5.95 -18.16
N VAL A 216 -4.98 -6.97 -17.36
CA VAL A 216 -5.15 -6.93 -15.90
C VAL A 216 -4.39 -5.74 -15.31
N ASP A 217 -5.01 -4.98 -14.41
CA ASP A 217 -4.31 -3.95 -13.65
C ASP A 217 -3.40 -4.58 -12.59
N ALA A 218 -2.10 -4.31 -12.68
CA ALA A 218 -1.11 -4.83 -11.75
C ALA A 218 -1.34 -4.33 -10.31
N GLY A 219 -1.80 -3.09 -10.15
CA GLY A 219 -2.15 -2.54 -8.83
C GLY A 219 -3.32 -3.29 -8.20
N GLY A 220 -4.37 -3.54 -8.98
CA GLY A 220 -5.53 -4.34 -8.60
C GLY A 220 -5.17 -5.78 -8.26
N ALA A 221 -4.32 -6.41 -9.06
CA ALA A 221 -3.79 -7.75 -8.76
C ALA A 221 -3.04 -7.79 -7.42
N ALA A 222 -2.15 -6.83 -7.18
CA ALA A 222 -1.41 -6.74 -5.93
C ALA A 222 -2.32 -6.47 -4.72
N PHE A 223 -3.35 -5.63 -4.88
CA PHE A 223 -4.31 -5.34 -3.83
C PHE A 223 -5.21 -6.55 -3.53
N MET A 224 -5.67 -7.27 -4.55
CA MET A 224 -6.40 -8.53 -4.40
C MET A 224 -5.58 -9.55 -3.60
N LEU A 225 -4.29 -9.74 -3.93
CA LEU A 225 -3.39 -10.63 -3.18
C LEU A 225 -3.24 -10.19 -1.71
N LEU A 226 -3.18 -8.87 -1.45
CA LEU A 226 -3.17 -8.36 -0.09
C LEU A 226 -4.46 -8.75 0.68
N LEU A 227 -5.63 -8.73 0.03
CA LEU A 227 -6.89 -9.13 0.65
C LEU A 227 -7.01 -10.64 0.86
N THR A 228 -6.53 -11.46 -0.08
CA THR A 228 -6.52 -12.93 0.09
C THR A 228 -5.59 -13.35 1.23
N CYS A 229 -4.44 -12.66 1.41
CA CYS A 229 -3.57 -12.87 2.55
C CYS A 229 -4.28 -12.58 3.89
N LEU A 230 -5.16 -11.57 3.93
CA LEU A 230 -5.96 -11.27 5.13
C LEU A 230 -6.95 -12.40 5.41
N LEU A 231 -7.63 -12.89 4.37
CA LEU A 231 -8.54 -14.03 4.48
C LEU A 231 -7.83 -15.29 4.98
N ASP A 232 -6.71 -15.69 4.35
CA ASP A 232 -5.91 -16.84 4.79
C ASP A 232 -5.48 -16.69 6.26
N THR A 233 -5.09 -15.46 6.65
CA THR A 233 -4.71 -15.17 8.03
C THR A 233 -5.88 -15.33 8.99
N ILE A 234 -7.08 -14.85 8.64
CA ILE A 234 -8.30 -14.95 9.44
C ILE A 234 -8.76 -16.42 9.58
N ASP A 235 -8.69 -17.18 8.50
CA ASP A 235 -9.11 -18.57 8.47
C ASP A 235 -8.10 -19.53 9.10
N SER A 236 -6.83 -19.10 9.26
CA SER A 236 -5.80 -19.84 10.00
C SER A 236 -5.85 -19.65 11.52
N VAL A 237 -6.57 -18.63 12.03
CA VAL A 237 -6.62 -18.39 13.49
C VAL A 237 -7.45 -19.40 14.33
N PRO A 238 -8.37 -20.24 13.79
CA PRO A 238 -9.02 -21.29 14.56
C PRO A 238 -8.06 -22.36 15.14
N ASP A 239 -6.89 -22.58 14.53
CA ASP A 239 -5.92 -23.62 14.96
C ASP A 239 -4.83 -23.11 15.92
N ALA A 240 -4.76 -21.80 16.20
CA ALA A 240 -3.71 -21.19 17.01
C ALA A 240 -3.95 -21.27 18.54
N GLY A 241 -4.39 -22.43 19.02
CA GLY A 241 -4.46 -22.77 20.45
C GLY A 241 -3.09 -22.93 21.14
N GLY A 242 -1.98 -22.66 20.44
CA GLY A 242 -0.64 -22.70 21.02
C GLY A 242 0.37 -21.89 20.22
N GLY A 243 1.10 -21.01 20.91
CA GLY A 243 2.39 -20.48 20.44
C GLY A 243 2.35 -19.16 19.70
N ALA A 244 2.70 -18.09 20.41
CA ALA A 244 3.01 -16.77 19.84
C ALA A 244 4.38 -16.70 19.12
N ASP A 245 4.93 -17.84 18.67
CA ASP A 245 6.29 -17.95 18.11
C ASP A 245 6.35 -17.86 16.56
N ASN A 246 5.27 -18.15 15.84
CA ASN A 246 5.35 -18.37 14.39
C ASN A 246 5.51 -17.09 13.54
N ALA A 247 5.36 -15.89 14.10
CA ALA A 247 5.52 -14.65 13.34
C ALA A 247 6.99 -14.34 12.98
N LEU A 248 7.95 -14.90 13.73
CA LEU A 248 9.39 -14.77 13.42
C LEU A 248 9.91 -15.94 12.58
N GLU A 249 9.27 -17.11 12.63
CA GLU A 249 9.68 -18.29 11.85
C GLU A 249 9.30 -18.20 10.37
N LEU A 250 8.24 -17.46 10.00
CA LEU A 250 7.84 -17.27 8.59
C LEU A 250 8.91 -16.60 7.70
N ARG A 251 9.94 -15.95 8.28
CA ARG A 251 11.09 -15.41 7.52
C ARG A 251 12.20 -16.45 7.28
N GLN A 252 12.16 -17.62 7.92
CA GLN A 252 13.15 -18.68 7.76
C GLN A 252 12.56 -19.88 7.01
N GLY A 253 12.44 -19.76 5.69
CA GLY A 253 12.02 -20.85 4.81
C GLY A 253 10.98 -20.37 3.79
N HIS A 254 11.43 -19.76 2.69
CA HIS A 254 10.60 -19.22 1.61
C HIS A 254 9.79 -20.27 0.81
N GLU A 255 9.74 -21.53 1.24
CA GLU A 255 9.18 -22.65 0.45
C GLU A 255 7.75 -23.07 0.89
N ASP A 256 7.28 -22.73 2.10
CA ASP A 256 6.04 -23.33 2.67
C ASP A 256 4.83 -22.37 2.78
N ALA A 257 4.92 -21.16 2.23
CA ALA A 257 3.82 -20.18 2.29
C ALA A 257 2.56 -20.66 1.56
N ASP A 258 2.73 -21.43 0.48
CA ASP A 258 1.61 -22.01 -0.30
C ASP A 258 0.88 -23.13 0.45
N GLU A 259 1.54 -23.82 1.38
CA GLU A 259 0.90 -24.87 2.20
C GLU A 259 -0.09 -24.27 3.22
N HIS A 260 0.10 -23.01 3.60
CA HIS A 260 -0.66 -22.34 4.67
C HIS A 260 -1.53 -21.17 4.18
N ALA A 261 -1.65 -20.95 2.86
CA ALA A 261 -2.40 -19.84 2.27
C ALA A 261 -3.23 -20.27 1.03
N PRO A 262 -4.23 -21.15 1.18
CA PRO A 262 -4.99 -21.71 0.06
C PRO A 262 -5.73 -20.68 -0.78
N TYR A 263 -6.30 -19.63 -0.18
CA TYR A 263 -7.03 -18.61 -0.93
C TYR A 263 -6.10 -17.77 -1.79
N THR A 264 -4.94 -17.43 -1.24
CA THR A 264 -3.88 -16.72 -1.98
C THR A 264 -3.27 -17.60 -3.07
N ALA A 265 -3.05 -18.89 -2.83
CA ALA A 265 -2.56 -19.82 -3.84
C ALA A 265 -3.51 -19.89 -5.07
N VAL A 266 -4.82 -19.95 -4.84
CA VAL A 266 -5.82 -19.90 -5.93
C VAL A 266 -5.75 -18.57 -6.69
N ALA A 267 -5.66 -17.44 -5.99
CA ALA A 267 -5.56 -16.13 -6.61
C ALA A 267 -4.26 -15.98 -7.43
N ARG A 268 -3.14 -16.52 -6.95
CA ARG A 268 -1.86 -16.57 -7.68
C ARG A 268 -1.98 -17.39 -8.96
N GLN A 269 -2.57 -18.59 -8.89
CA GLN A 269 -2.77 -19.41 -10.08
C GLN A 269 -3.67 -18.71 -11.10
N MET A 270 -4.75 -18.06 -10.64
CA MET A 270 -5.63 -17.27 -11.49
C MET A 270 -4.86 -16.16 -12.22
N LEU A 271 -3.98 -15.42 -11.53
CA LEU A 271 -3.15 -14.38 -12.17
C LEU A 271 -2.16 -14.97 -13.17
N THR A 272 -1.57 -16.13 -12.87
CA THR A 272 -0.70 -16.85 -13.82
C THR A 272 -1.47 -17.24 -15.08
N ASP A 273 -2.67 -17.82 -14.93
CA ASP A 273 -3.52 -18.22 -16.05
C ASP A 273 -3.95 -17.01 -16.89
N LEU A 274 -4.23 -15.87 -16.25
CA LEU A 274 -4.54 -14.62 -16.94
C LEU A 274 -3.33 -14.06 -17.70
N ALA A 275 -2.13 -14.13 -17.10
CA ALA A 275 -0.89 -13.70 -17.74
C ALA A 275 -0.53 -14.58 -18.95
N GLU A 276 -0.76 -15.90 -18.86
CA GLU A 276 -0.53 -16.86 -19.95
C GLU A 276 -1.62 -16.80 -21.03
N GLY A 277 -2.87 -16.56 -20.63
CA GLY A 277 -4.04 -16.49 -21.50
C GLY A 277 -4.17 -15.18 -22.29
N GLY A 278 -3.42 -14.14 -21.91
CA GLY A 278 -3.30 -12.91 -22.67
C GLY A 278 -2.73 -13.16 -24.06
N ALA A 279 -3.55 -13.00 -25.11
CA ALA A 279 -3.08 -13.04 -26.50
C ALA A 279 -1.86 -12.11 -26.65
N PRO A 280 -0.86 -12.44 -27.48
CA PRO A 280 0.32 -11.61 -27.65
C PRO A 280 -0.13 -10.21 -28.03
N HIS A 281 0.02 -9.27 -27.12
CA HIS A 281 -0.35 -7.90 -27.35
C HIS A 281 0.55 -7.40 -28.48
N SER A 282 -0.02 -7.36 -29.67
CA SER A 282 0.43 -6.41 -30.69
C SER A 282 0.51 -5.08 -29.97
N LEU A 283 1.67 -4.42 -30.06
CA LEU A 283 1.88 -3.03 -29.65
C LEU A 283 0.78 -2.18 -30.30
N GLY A 284 -0.39 -2.15 -29.66
CA GLY A 284 -1.52 -1.35 -30.05
C GLY A 284 -1.04 0.08 -29.91
N SER A 285 -1.13 0.82 -31.02
CA SER A 285 -0.75 2.22 -31.17
C SER A 285 -0.80 2.95 -29.83
N GLU A 286 0.33 3.56 -29.42
CA GLU A 286 0.41 4.40 -28.24
C GLU A 286 -0.89 5.20 -28.09
N PRO A 287 -1.52 5.24 -26.91
CA PRO A 287 -2.64 6.14 -26.70
C PRO A 287 -2.13 7.54 -27.04
N LEU A 288 -2.62 8.07 -28.16
CA LEU A 288 -2.24 9.36 -28.72
C LEU A 288 -2.27 10.43 -27.61
N GLY A 289 -1.10 10.80 -27.10
CA GLY A 289 -0.88 12.08 -26.42
C GLY A 289 -1.17 12.19 -24.93
N MET A 290 -1.09 11.13 -24.12
CA MET A 290 -0.96 11.31 -22.66
C MET A 290 0.53 11.25 -22.27
N SER A 291 1.17 12.41 -22.22
CA SER A 291 2.50 12.54 -21.58
C SER A 291 2.35 12.14 -20.12
N THR A 292 3.19 11.23 -19.64
CA THR A 292 3.27 10.80 -18.24
C THR A 292 4.36 11.54 -17.50
N GLY A 293 4.75 12.73 -17.98
CA GLY A 293 5.89 13.51 -17.52
C GLY A 293 7.26 12.89 -17.88
N GLU A 294 8.26 13.71 -18.14
CA GLU A 294 9.65 13.24 -18.32
C GLU A 294 10.28 12.75 -17.00
N PHE A 295 9.84 13.31 -15.86
CA PHE A 295 10.42 13.04 -14.56
C PHE A 295 9.39 12.54 -13.56
N GLU A 296 9.82 11.59 -12.74
CA GLU A 296 9.17 11.24 -11.49
C GLU A 296 9.87 11.97 -10.35
N VAL A 297 9.10 12.66 -9.51
CA VAL A 297 9.57 13.32 -8.30
C VAL A 297 8.88 12.70 -7.11
N MET A 298 9.67 12.19 -6.17
CA MET A 298 9.20 11.59 -4.93
C MET A 298 9.89 12.20 -3.72
N TYR A 299 9.17 12.39 -2.63
CA TYR A 299 9.74 12.81 -1.36
C TYR A 299 8.79 12.58 -0.19
N LEU A 300 9.36 12.54 1.01
CA LEU A 300 8.60 12.63 2.27
C LEU A 300 8.49 14.09 2.70
N LEU A 301 7.28 14.52 3.01
CA LEU A 301 6.97 15.85 3.51
C LEU A 301 6.41 15.77 4.93
N GLU A 302 7.07 16.44 5.87
CA GLU A 302 6.49 16.72 7.20
C GLU A 302 5.70 18.04 7.11
N ALA A 303 4.38 17.95 7.26
CA ALA A 303 3.45 19.06 7.03
C ALA A 303 2.11 18.81 7.76
N THR A 304 1.22 19.81 7.74
CA THR A 304 -0.19 19.60 8.15
C THR A 304 -1.05 19.04 7.03
N SER A 305 -2.23 18.47 7.32
CA SER A 305 -3.15 18.01 6.27
C SER A 305 -3.58 19.14 5.34
N VAL A 306 -3.76 20.34 5.87
CA VAL A 306 -4.05 21.54 5.07
C VAL A 306 -2.90 21.87 4.11
N GLN A 307 -1.66 21.80 4.58
CA GLN A 307 -0.47 22.04 3.75
C GLN A 307 -0.27 20.95 2.70
N ALA A 308 -0.47 19.68 3.06
CA ALA A 308 -0.42 18.56 2.13
C ALA A 308 -1.50 18.69 1.03
N GLY A 309 -2.73 19.07 1.40
CA GLY A 309 -3.82 19.32 0.45
C GLY A 309 -3.56 20.53 -0.45
N GLN A 310 -2.91 21.58 0.05
CA GLN A 310 -2.46 22.71 -0.76
C GLN A 310 -1.39 22.29 -1.76
N LEU A 311 -0.36 21.56 -1.30
CA LEU A 311 0.69 21.06 -2.16
C LEU A 311 0.12 20.18 -3.27
N ARG A 312 -0.80 19.27 -2.96
CA ARG A 312 -1.45 18.43 -3.96
C ARG A 312 -2.08 19.26 -5.08
N ARG A 313 -2.89 20.29 -4.74
CA ARG A 313 -3.50 21.19 -5.74
C ARG A 313 -2.46 21.95 -6.56
N ASP A 314 -1.32 22.24 -5.98
CA ASP A 314 -0.22 22.91 -6.67
C ASP A 314 0.47 21.97 -7.66
N LEU A 315 0.70 20.72 -7.25
CA LEU A 315 1.27 19.67 -8.09
C LEU A 315 0.34 19.28 -9.24
N GLU A 316 -0.97 19.25 -9.03
CA GLU A 316 -1.99 18.98 -10.06
C GLU A 316 -1.96 19.99 -11.22
N ARG A 317 -1.37 21.17 -11.03
CA ARG A 317 -1.21 22.18 -12.09
C ARG A 317 0.00 21.93 -12.99
N ILE A 318 0.95 21.11 -12.54
CA ILE A 318 2.25 20.91 -13.19
C ILE A 318 2.58 19.45 -13.48
N GLY A 319 1.78 18.51 -12.97
CA GLY A 319 2.00 17.07 -13.12
C GLY A 319 0.79 16.31 -13.64
N ASP A 320 1.06 15.22 -14.32
CA ASP A 320 0.06 14.39 -15.00
C ASP A 320 -0.49 13.27 -14.10
N SER A 321 0.35 12.78 -13.18
CA SER A 321 -0.01 11.87 -12.09
C SER A 321 0.49 12.46 -10.78
N VAL A 322 -0.40 12.64 -9.81
CA VAL A 322 -0.11 13.25 -8.50
C VAL A 322 -0.72 12.40 -7.40
N GLY A 323 0.10 12.03 -6.42
CA GLY A 323 -0.30 11.39 -5.19
C GLY A 323 0.32 12.11 -3.99
N VAL A 324 -0.51 12.45 -3.01
CA VAL A 324 -0.05 12.97 -1.71
C VAL A 324 -0.83 12.24 -0.63
N VAL A 325 -0.16 11.30 0.04
CA VAL A 325 -0.74 10.36 1.00
C VAL A 325 0.04 10.43 2.28
N GLY A 326 -0.64 10.45 3.42
CA GLY A 326 0.06 10.57 4.69
C GLY A 326 -0.78 10.20 5.87
N THR A 327 -0.15 10.28 7.03
CA THR A 327 -0.69 9.79 8.30
C THR A 327 -0.56 10.91 9.33
N PRO A 328 -1.51 11.87 9.34
CA PRO A 328 -1.52 12.95 10.31
C PRO A 328 -1.77 12.41 11.71
N ASP A 329 -1.10 13.01 12.69
CA ASP A 329 -1.39 12.79 14.09
C ASP A 329 -2.62 13.59 14.56
N ALA A 330 -2.98 13.45 15.83
CA ALA A 330 -4.12 14.17 16.43
C ALA A 330 -3.98 15.70 16.43
N LEU A 331 -2.78 16.23 16.14
CA LEU A 331 -2.53 17.67 15.99
C LEU A 331 -2.59 18.12 14.53
N ASP A 332 -3.06 17.26 13.64
CA ASP A 332 -3.12 17.47 12.19
C ASP A 332 -1.74 17.64 11.54
N VAL A 333 -0.67 17.12 12.17
CA VAL A 333 0.70 17.13 11.64
C VAL A 333 1.11 15.71 11.30
N GLY A 334 1.59 15.49 10.09
CA GLY A 334 1.90 14.16 9.61
C GLY A 334 3.11 14.11 8.69
N LEU A 335 3.49 12.87 8.40
CA LEU A 335 4.39 12.57 7.32
C LEU A 335 3.58 12.16 6.09
N TYR A 336 3.85 12.80 4.96
CA TYR A 336 3.20 12.56 3.69
C TYR A 336 4.21 12.07 2.67
N GLN A 337 3.92 10.95 2.02
CA GLN A 337 4.58 10.55 0.79
C GLN A 337 3.99 11.32 -0.38
N VAL A 338 4.86 12.00 -1.10
CA VAL A 338 4.53 12.75 -2.30
C VAL A 338 5.11 12.02 -3.50
N HIS A 339 4.28 11.84 -4.52
CA HIS A 339 4.62 11.27 -5.82
C HIS A 339 4.05 12.18 -6.89
N VAL A 340 4.87 12.62 -7.84
CA VAL A 340 4.38 13.37 -8.99
C VAL A 340 5.18 13.08 -10.24
N HIS A 341 4.47 12.86 -11.34
CA HIS A 341 5.03 12.80 -12.67
C HIS A 341 4.91 14.18 -13.33
N THR A 342 6.02 14.75 -13.80
CA THR A 342 6.04 16.11 -14.35
C THR A 342 7.20 16.33 -15.31
N ASP A 343 7.04 17.23 -16.28
CA ASP A 343 8.13 17.77 -17.10
C ASP A 343 8.94 18.85 -16.37
N THR A 344 8.48 19.30 -15.20
CA THR A 344 9.05 20.41 -14.44
C THR A 344 9.45 20.01 -13.02
N PRO A 345 10.44 19.10 -12.85
CA PRO A 345 10.75 18.48 -11.56
C PRO A 345 11.15 19.50 -10.48
N ARG A 346 11.72 20.64 -10.87
CA ARG A 346 12.06 21.72 -9.93
C ARG A 346 10.83 22.39 -9.33
N ALA A 347 9.75 22.54 -10.11
CA ALA A 347 8.50 23.14 -9.66
C ALA A 347 7.71 22.22 -8.72
N ALA A 348 7.96 20.90 -8.81
CA ALA A 348 7.35 19.90 -7.94
C ALA A 348 7.93 19.83 -6.52
N LEU A 349 9.03 20.54 -6.24
CA LEU A 349 9.62 20.58 -4.91
C LEU A 349 8.83 21.51 -3.98
N PRO A 350 8.60 21.11 -2.71
CA PRO A 350 7.74 21.87 -1.82
C PRO A 350 8.42 23.18 -1.40
N HIS A 351 7.64 24.24 -1.29
CA HIS A 351 8.10 25.55 -0.83
C HIS A 351 7.90 25.77 0.68
N VAL A 352 7.09 24.94 1.32
CA VAL A 352 6.71 24.99 2.73
C VAL A 352 6.79 23.59 3.32
N GLY A 353 7.08 23.48 4.62
CA GLY A 353 7.28 22.20 5.30
C GLY A 353 8.71 21.69 5.20
N ARG A 354 8.95 20.49 5.72
CA ARG A 354 10.29 19.87 5.70
C ARG A 354 10.29 18.64 4.81
N ALA A 355 10.87 18.78 3.62
CA ALA A 355 11.07 17.67 2.70
C ALA A 355 12.30 16.84 3.07
N ARG A 356 12.20 15.53 2.92
CA ARG A 356 13.27 14.54 3.14
C ARG A 356 13.19 13.49 2.03
N GLN A 357 14.30 12.78 1.79
CA GLN A 357 14.38 11.70 0.80
C GLN A 357 13.87 12.13 -0.59
N ILE A 358 14.31 13.30 -1.06
CA ILE A 358 13.95 13.79 -2.39
C ILE A 358 14.66 12.93 -3.45
N CYS A 359 13.87 12.22 -4.24
CA CYS A 359 14.29 11.45 -5.40
C CYS A 359 13.67 12.06 -6.65
N ILE A 360 14.48 12.20 -7.70
CA ILE A 360 14.04 12.64 -9.02
C ILE A 360 14.57 11.62 -10.01
N HIS A 361 13.68 10.86 -10.63
CA HIS A 361 14.01 9.88 -11.66
C HIS A 361 13.58 10.39 -13.03
N HIS A 362 14.32 10.00 -14.06
CA HIS A 362 13.96 10.26 -15.44
C HIS A 362 13.24 9.03 -15.98
N LEU A 363 11.98 9.16 -16.35
CA LEU A 363 11.08 8.03 -16.66
C LEU A 363 11.40 7.35 -18.00
N HIS A 364 12.00 8.11 -18.93
CA HIS A 364 12.42 7.59 -20.23
C HIS A 364 13.94 7.64 -20.29
N PRO A 365 14.68 6.62 -19.82
CA PRO A 365 16.13 6.62 -19.96
C PRO A 365 16.44 6.86 -21.44
N THR A 366 17.08 8.00 -21.75
CA THR A 366 17.65 8.18 -23.07
C THR A 366 18.61 7.01 -23.24
N ALA A 367 18.30 6.09 -24.16
CA ALA A 367 19.26 5.08 -24.56
C ALA A 367 20.53 5.86 -24.89
N LEU A 368 21.56 5.71 -24.06
CA LEU A 368 22.90 6.09 -24.46
C LEU A 368 23.18 5.15 -25.63
N VAL A 369 22.88 5.63 -26.84
CA VAL A 369 23.30 5.01 -28.09
C VAL A 369 24.81 5.04 -28.06
N THR A 370 25.43 4.04 -27.45
CA THR A 370 26.66 3.50 -28.01
C THR A 370 26.20 2.72 -29.22
N SER A 371 26.26 3.37 -30.38
CA SER A 371 26.35 2.63 -31.63
C SER A 371 27.51 1.65 -31.45
N THR A 372 27.21 0.36 -31.35
CA THR A 372 28.18 -0.69 -31.64
C THR A 372 28.37 -0.72 -33.15
N ASP A 373 28.89 0.38 -33.70
CA ASP A 373 29.65 0.30 -34.92
C ASP A 373 31.06 -0.02 -34.47
N GLU A 374 31.50 -1.19 -34.89
CA GLU A 374 32.89 -1.62 -34.97
C GLU A 374 33.81 -0.41 -35.16
N PRO A 375 34.87 -0.25 -34.33
CA PRO A 375 35.75 0.92 -34.46
C PRO A 375 36.25 1.01 -35.90
N PRO A 376 36.10 2.16 -36.58
CA PRO A 376 36.46 2.26 -37.98
C PRO A 376 37.92 1.85 -38.15
N SER A 377 38.14 0.90 -39.06
CA SER A 377 39.46 0.44 -39.45
C SER A 377 40.39 1.65 -39.69
N PRO A 378 41.64 1.63 -39.20
CA PRO A 378 42.59 2.73 -39.39
C PRO A 378 42.90 3.08 -40.87
N TRP A 379 42.35 2.32 -41.82
CA TRP A 379 42.68 2.37 -43.25
C TRP A 379 41.49 2.71 -44.15
N GLY A 380 40.37 3.23 -43.62
CA GLY A 380 39.22 3.68 -44.40
C GLY A 380 39.36 5.12 -44.93
N PRO A 381 38.84 5.45 -46.14
CA PRO A 381 38.98 6.78 -46.71
C PRO A 381 38.17 7.83 -45.93
N LEU A 382 38.83 8.95 -45.62
CA LEU A 382 38.29 10.09 -44.89
C LEU A 382 37.17 10.76 -45.71
N VAL A 383 35.91 10.63 -45.28
CA VAL A 383 34.80 11.46 -45.76
C VAL A 383 34.47 12.48 -44.69
N SER A 384 34.71 13.75 -45.01
CA SER A 384 34.43 14.91 -44.18
C SER A 384 32.96 15.32 -44.28
N ASP A 385 32.23 15.28 -43.17
CA ASP A 385 30.98 16.04 -43.00
C ASP A 385 31.12 16.98 -41.77
N PRO A 386 30.88 18.31 -41.88
CA PRO A 386 31.44 19.30 -40.96
C PRO A 386 30.46 19.90 -39.94
N THR A 387 29.56 19.13 -39.31
CA THR A 387 28.66 19.69 -38.28
C THR A 387 28.48 18.87 -36.99
N GLY A 388 29.29 17.83 -36.75
CA GLY A 388 29.30 17.10 -35.49
C GLY A 388 30.26 17.71 -34.47
N HIS A 389 29.80 18.59 -33.58
CA HIS A 389 30.62 19.02 -32.44
C HIS A 389 30.57 18.00 -31.29
N VAL A 390 31.40 16.96 -31.38
CA VAL A 390 31.68 16.09 -30.23
C VAL A 390 32.67 16.81 -29.31
N VAL A 391 32.19 17.25 -28.14
CA VAL A 391 33.05 17.81 -27.09
C VAL A 391 33.56 16.65 -26.24
N SER A 392 34.83 16.27 -26.40
CA SER A 392 35.43 15.25 -25.54
C SER A 392 35.40 15.68 -24.07
N PHE A 393 35.14 14.73 -23.17
CA PHE A 393 35.11 14.96 -21.71
C PHE A 393 36.40 15.62 -21.19
N GLU A 394 37.53 15.38 -21.85
CA GLU A 394 38.81 16.04 -21.57
C GLU A 394 38.79 17.55 -21.85
N ARG A 395 38.13 18.01 -22.94
CA ARG A 395 37.95 19.44 -23.22
C ARG A 395 37.01 20.11 -22.22
N LEU A 396 36.01 19.38 -21.72
CA LEU A 396 35.11 19.86 -20.67
C LEU A 396 35.84 19.98 -19.32
N ALA A 397 36.71 19.01 -19.01
CA ALA A 397 37.58 19.02 -17.84
C ALA A 397 38.61 20.17 -17.88
N ALA A 398 39.24 20.41 -19.03
CA ALA A 398 40.15 21.53 -19.24
C ALA A 398 39.46 22.89 -19.07
N ARG A 399 38.23 23.06 -19.58
CA ARG A 399 37.42 24.27 -19.37
C ARG A 399 37.00 24.49 -17.92
N ARG A 400 36.74 23.41 -17.16
CA ARG A 400 36.47 23.50 -15.70
C ARG A 400 37.72 23.92 -14.92
N ALA A 401 38.90 23.43 -15.30
CA ALA A 401 40.17 23.84 -14.69
C ALA A 401 40.50 25.32 -14.98
N GLU A 402 40.30 25.80 -16.21
CA GLU A 402 40.47 27.21 -16.58
C GLU A 402 39.50 28.16 -15.85
N ARG A 403 38.22 27.76 -15.68
CA ARG A 403 37.25 28.56 -14.91
C ARG A 403 37.60 28.62 -13.43
N LYS A 404 38.13 27.54 -12.85
CA LYS A 404 38.62 27.53 -11.46
C LYS A 404 39.85 28.42 -11.29
N ALA A 405 40.74 28.46 -12.28
CA ALA A 405 41.90 29.37 -12.29
C ALA A 405 41.51 30.86 -12.46
N LYS A 406 40.47 31.17 -13.24
CA LYS A 406 39.94 32.53 -13.39
C LYS A 406 39.14 33.01 -12.16
N SER A 407 38.46 32.12 -11.45
CA SER A 407 37.71 32.45 -10.23
C SER A 407 38.60 32.82 -9.03
N VAL A 408 39.86 32.34 -9.01
CA VAL A 408 40.81 32.63 -7.92
C VAL A 408 41.56 33.97 -8.11
N ARG A 409 41.47 34.60 -9.29
CA ARG A 409 41.95 35.98 -9.49
C ARG A 409 40.74 36.91 -9.58
N MET A 410 40.32 37.47 -8.45
CA MET A 410 39.76 38.82 -8.27
C MET A 410 39.09 38.91 -6.88
N HIS A 411 39.86 39.25 -5.85
CA HIS A 411 39.33 39.94 -4.68
C HIS A 411 40.13 41.25 -4.50
N PRO A 412 39.53 42.44 -4.70
CA PRO A 412 40.26 43.70 -4.75
C PRO A 412 40.49 44.30 -3.35
N SER A 413 41.10 43.56 -2.43
CA SER A 413 41.35 44.04 -1.06
C SER A 413 42.78 43.81 -0.53
N GLN A 414 43.78 43.59 -1.39
CA GLN A 414 45.18 43.42 -0.97
C GLN A 414 46.20 44.21 -1.82
N ALA A 415 45.90 45.45 -2.17
CA ALA A 415 46.88 46.35 -2.80
C ALA A 415 46.85 47.75 -2.19
N ALA A 416 47.21 47.86 -0.90
CA ALA A 416 47.58 49.15 -0.29
C ALA A 416 48.42 48.94 0.99
N VAL A 417 49.73 48.66 0.89
CA VAL A 417 50.77 49.07 1.85
C VAL A 417 52.14 49.09 1.16
N ALA A 418 52.95 50.12 1.48
CA ALA A 418 54.34 50.41 1.12
C ALA A 418 54.49 51.20 -0.21
N ARG A 419 54.89 52.47 -0.22
CA ARG A 419 55.88 53.18 0.62
C ARG A 419 55.53 54.65 0.83
#